data_AF-A0A351SN20-F1
#
_entry.id   AF-A0A351SN20-F1
#
_cell.length_a   1.000
_cell.length_b   1.000
_cell.length_c   1.000
_cell.angle_alpha   90.00
_cell.angle_beta   90.00
_cell.angle_gamma   90.00
#
_symmetry.space_group_name_H-M   'P 1'
#
loop_
_entity.id
_entity.type
_entity.pdbx_description
1 polymer ?
#
loop_
_entity_poly.entity_id
_entity_poly.type
_entity_poly.pdbx_seq_one_letter_code
_entity_poly.pdbx_strand_id
1 'polypeptide(L)'
;MKIKKGRTRLVFIFKNIVIKVAMIYLYAALRNEIYFLYFKLKIMKNDGIKEYFRRKKEINLRHIEDRKQYEFDKIKKEKEMQMDIPITKIYECYDTTAMCLLSGIMANLQERQFYKKTKNVFVMPTYFSLFGFLNIQKRGEQIDFWDSIDVWYYIHDNSQNHHQPFCDGHTLSETDNFCLDNGHLKMVDYGSRSLEPFLEKNGEKLYSNFKIPE
;
A
#
# COMPACT_ATOMS: atom_id res chain seq x y z
N MET A 1 7.54 -8.68 24.34
CA MET A 1 6.66 -7.86 23.47
C MET A 1 7.50 -6.74 22.88
N LYS A 2 7.42 -6.50 21.57
CA LYS A 2 8.08 -5.36 20.89
C LYS A 2 7.00 -4.41 20.38
N ILE A 3 7.29 -3.11 20.32
CA ILE A 3 6.37 -2.10 19.76
C ILE A 3 7.09 -1.39 18.62
N LYS A 4 6.51 -1.39 17.43
CA LYS A 4 7.01 -0.67 16.25
C LYS A 4 6.02 0.42 15.86
N LYS A 5 6.49 1.65 15.76
CA LYS A 5 5.68 2.78 15.28
C LYS A 5 5.91 2.92 13.77
N GLY A 6 4.93 2.53 12.97
CA GLY A 6 4.93 2.76 11.52
C GLY A 6 4.49 4.18 11.18
N ARG A 7 4.32 4.48 9.88
CA ARG A 7 3.76 5.76 9.42
C ARG A 7 2.26 5.88 9.70
N THR A 8 1.52 4.76 9.57
CA THR A 8 0.05 4.75 9.60
C THR A 8 -0.53 3.94 10.76
N ARG A 9 0.27 3.07 11.39
CA ARG A 9 -0.16 2.11 12.42
C ARG A 9 0.88 1.95 13.52
N LEU A 10 0.42 1.75 14.76
CA LEU A 10 1.22 1.24 15.86
C LEU A 10 1.11 -0.28 15.87
N VAL A 11 2.25 -0.97 15.89
CA VAL A 11 2.31 -2.43 15.73
C VAL A 11 2.87 -3.04 17.02
N PHE A 12 2.05 -3.82 17.70
CA PHE A 12 2.43 -4.60 18.88
C PHE A 12 2.76 -6.02 18.44
N ILE A 13 3.98 -6.44 18.74
CA ILE A 13 4.54 -7.71 18.31
C ILE A 13 4.67 -8.62 19.52
N PHE A 14 3.91 -9.71 19.49
CA PHE A 14 4.01 -10.85 20.39
C PHE A 14 4.64 -12.04 19.66
N LYS A 15 4.88 -13.14 20.38
CA LYS A 15 5.56 -14.31 19.82
C LYS A 15 4.86 -14.85 18.56
N ASN A 16 3.55 -15.09 18.66
CA ASN A 16 2.76 -15.73 17.60
C ASN A 16 1.66 -14.83 17.01
N ILE A 17 1.56 -13.58 17.48
CA ILE A 17 0.48 -12.65 17.14
C ILE A 17 1.05 -11.25 16.93
N VAL A 18 0.52 -10.55 15.94
CA VAL A 18 0.70 -9.11 15.75
C VAL A 18 -0.64 -8.41 15.93
N ILE A 19 -0.63 -7.33 16.70
CA ILE A 19 -1.78 -6.43 16.85
C ILE A 19 -1.41 -5.09 16.21
N LYS A 20 -2.16 -4.67 15.19
CA LYS A 20 -1.95 -3.41 14.45
C LYS A 20 -3.07 -2.44 14.79
N VAL A 21 -2.72 -1.31 15.42
CA VAL A 21 -3.66 -0.24 15.78
C VAL A 21 -3.50 0.90 14.79
N ALA A 22 -4.58 1.30 14.11
CA ALA A 22 -4.57 2.44 13.20
C ALA A 22 -4.27 3.74 13.96
N MET A 23 -3.33 4.54 13.46
CA MET A 23 -3.07 5.87 13.98
C MET A 23 -3.92 6.88 13.23
N ILE A 24 -4.56 7.78 13.98
CA ILE A 24 -5.42 8.84 13.44
C ILE A 24 -4.81 10.16 13.87
N TYR A 25 -4.32 10.93 12.90
CA TYR A 25 -3.64 12.19 13.16
C TYR A 25 -4.61 13.36 13.05
N LEU A 26 -5.58 13.44 13.96
CA LEU A 26 -6.62 14.49 13.98
C LEU A 26 -6.03 15.90 13.90
N TYR A 27 -5.00 16.19 14.70
CA TYR A 27 -4.35 17.50 14.70
C TYR A 27 -3.71 17.82 13.34
N ALA A 28 -3.00 16.87 12.73
CA ALA A 28 -2.37 17.09 11.43
C ALA A 28 -3.43 17.29 10.34
N ALA A 29 -4.52 16.52 10.39
CA ALA A 29 -5.65 16.65 9.47
C ALA A 29 -6.31 18.03 9.58
N LEU A 30 -6.63 18.47 10.81
CA LEU A 30 -7.19 19.80 11.08
C LEU A 30 -6.26 20.92 10.65
N ARG A 31 -4.96 20.80 10.96
CA ARG A 31 -3.94 21.77 10.56
C ARG A 31 -3.89 21.89 9.03
N ASN A 32 -3.91 20.78 8.31
CA ASN A 32 -3.90 20.78 6.84
C ASN A 32 -5.16 21.44 6.25
N GLU A 33 -6.34 21.17 6.82
CA GLU A 33 -7.58 21.84 6.42
C GLU A 33 -7.55 23.36 6.69
N ILE A 34 -7.05 23.77 7.86
CA ILE A 34 -6.90 25.20 8.20
C ILE A 34 -5.94 25.89 7.24
N TYR A 35 -4.77 25.30 6.96
CA TYR A 35 -3.83 25.85 5.98
C TYR A 35 -4.45 25.95 4.60
N PHE A 36 -5.15 24.92 4.15
CA PHE A 36 -5.79 24.92 2.85
C PHE A 36 -6.89 25.99 2.75
N LEU A 37 -7.68 26.16 3.80
CA LEU A 37 -8.67 27.24 3.90
C LEU A 37 -8.00 28.62 3.87
N TYR A 38 -6.94 28.82 4.66
CA TYR A 38 -6.18 30.06 4.69
C TYR A 38 -5.63 30.43 3.32
N PHE A 39 -5.01 29.49 2.61
CA PHE A 39 -4.50 29.71 1.26
C PHE A 39 -5.63 30.05 0.28
N LYS A 40 -6.76 29.35 0.32
CA LYS A 40 -7.93 29.69 -0.50
C LYS A 40 -8.40 31.12 -0.25
N LEU A 41 -8.57 31.50 1.01
CA LEU A 41 -9.01 32.85 1.38
C LEU A 41 -8.00 33.91 0.92
N LYS A 42 -6.70 33.64 1.04
CA LYS A 42 -5.63 34.54 0.57
C LYS A 42 -5.68 34.73 -0.95
N ILE A 43 -5.86 33.65 -1.72
CA ILE A 43 -6.00 33.74 -3.18
C ILE A 43 -7.29 34.48 -3.56
N MET A 44 -8.42 34.17 -2.91
CA MET A 44 -9.69 34.86 -3.15
C MET A 44 -9.62 36.35 -2.83
N LYS A 45 -8.84 36.74 -1.81
CA LYS A 45 -8.58 38.14 -1.47
C LYS A 45 -7.73 38.84 -2.54
N ASN A 46 -6.72 38.17 -3.08
CA ASN A 46 -5.79 38.76 -4.04
C ASN A 46 -6.38 38.82 -5.48
N ASP A 47 -6.96 37.71 -5.94
CA ASP A 47 -7.44 37.56 -7.32
C ASP A 47 -8.91 38.00 -7.47
N GLY A 48 -9.63 38.11 -6.34
CA GLY A 48 -11.08 38.28 -6.31
C GLY A 48 -11.83 36.95 -6.41
N ILE A 49 -12.98 36.88 -5.71
CA ILE A 49 -13.79 35.65 -5.58
C ILE A 49 -14.21 35.09 -6.93
N LYS A 50 -14.63 35.95 -7.87
CA LYS A 50 -15.09 35.54 -9.21
C LYS A 50 -13.97 34.89 -10.02
N GLU A 51 -12.76 35.46 -9.99
CA GLU A 51 -11.61 34.94 -10.72
C GLU A 51 -11.12 33.61 -10.13
N TYR A 52 -11.12 33.48 -8.80
CA TYR A 52 -10.82 32.22 -8.13
C TYR A 52 -11.72 31.07 -8.61
N PHE A 53 -13.05 31.29 -8.65
CA PHE A 53 -13.98 30.26 -9.11
C PHE A 53 -13.85 29.98 -10.61
N ARG A 54 -13.55 30.99 -11.42
CA ARG A 54 -13.26 30.82 -12.86
C ARG A 54 -12.05 29.91 -13.07
N ARG A 55 -10.91 30.21 -12.45
CA ARG A 55 -9.67 29.41 -12.52
C ARG A 55 -9.88 27.99 -12.01
N LYS A 56 -10.62 27.83 -10.91
CA LYS A 56 -10.96 26.50 -10.37
C LYS A 56 -11.78 25.67 -11.36
N LYS A 57 -12.73 26.28 -12.06
CA LYS A 57 -13.51 25.62 -13.11
C LYS A 57 -12.63 25.20 -14.28
N GLU A 58 -11.71 26.05 -14.73
CA GLU A 58 -10.76 25.73 -15.80
C GLU A 58 -9.79 24.60 -15.44
N ILE A 59 -9.27 24.59 -14.21
CA ILE A 59 -8.41 23.49 -13.72
C ILE A 59 -9.18 22.16 -13.70
N ASN A 60 -10.44 22.19 -13.23
CA ASN A 60 -11.27 20.99 -13.23
C ASN A 60 -11.56 20.48 -14.64
N LEU A 61 -11.83 21.37 -15.60
CA LEU A 61 -12.04 21.01 -17.00
C LEU A 61 -10.78 20.40 -17.63
N ARG A 62 -9.61 21.00 -17.39
CA ARG A 62 -8.32 20.44 -17.81
C ARG A 62 -8.06 19.05 -17.24
N HIS A 63 -8.27 18.86 -15.93
CA HIS A 63 -8.15 17.53 -15.33
C HIS A 63 -9.11 16.49 -15.91
N ILE A 64 -10.32 16.90 -16.34
CA ILE A 64 -11.26 15.99 -17.03
C ILE A 64 -10.71 15.62 -18.41
N GLU A 65 -10.17 16.57 -19.16
CA GLU A 65 -9.56 16.36 -20.47
C GLU A 65 -8.31 15.47 -20.37
N ASP A 66 -7.41 15.76 -19.42
CA ASP A 66 -6.21 14.96 -19.16
C ASP A 66 -6.56 13.51 -18.78
N ARG A 67 -7.60 13.30 -17.97
CA ARG A 67 -8.09 11.95 -17.64
C ARG A 67 -8.67 11.24 -18.86
N LYS A 68 -9.45 11.92 -19.69
CA LYS A 68 -10.00 11.33 -20.92
C LYS A 68 -8.87 10.94 -21.88
N GLN A 69 -7.87 11.79 -22.03
CA GLN A 69 -6.70 11.52 -22.84
C GLN A 69 -5.91 10.34 -22.29
N TYR A 70 -5.69 10.30 -20.97
CA TYR A 70 -5.03 9.17 -20.30
C TYR A 70 -5.77 7.84 -20.51
N GLU A 71 -7.10 7.81 -20.30
CA GLU A 71 -7.90 6.60 -20.53
C GLU A 71 -7.87 6.19 -22.01
N PHE A 72 -7.90 7.15 -22.94
CA PHE A 72 -7.76 6.88 -24.37
C PHE A 72 -6.39 6.28 -24.70
N ASP A 73 -5.30 6.87 -24.19
CA ASP A 73 -3.94 6.38 -24.39
C ASP A 73 -3.71 5.02 -23.74
N LYS A 74 -4.34 4.77 -22.59
CA LYS A 74 -4.35 3.48 -21.89
C LYS A 74 -5.05 2.41 -22.73
N ILE A 75 -6.27 2.67 -23.21
CA ILE A 75 -7.01 1.75 -24.09
C ILE A 75 -6.24 1.50 -25.40
N LYS A 76 -5.60 2.53 -25.96
CA LYS A 76 -4.79 2.41 -27.16
C LYS A 76 -3.56 1.53 -26.91
N LYS A 77 -2.83 1.75 -25.80
CA LYS A 77 -1.71 0.90 -25.38
C LYS A 77 -2.12 -0.53 -25.07
N GLU A 78 -3.28 -0.74 -24.43
CA GLU A 78 -3.85 -2.07 -24.17
C GLU A 78 -4.24 -2.81 -25.47
N LYS A 79 -4.63 -2.08 -26.52
CA LYS A 79 -4.92 -2.65 -27.85
C LYS A 79 -3.67 -2.89 -28.70
N GLU A 80 -2.63 -2.05 -28.55
CA GLU A 80 -1.38 -2.15 -29.30
C GLU A 80 -0.37 -3.12 -28.64
N MET A 81 -0.49 -3.41 -27.35
CA MET A 81 0.39 -4.33 -26.61
C MET A 81 -0.39 -5.52 -26.05
N GLN A 82 -0.15 -6.71 -26.58
CA GLN A 82 -0.46 -7.98 -25.91
C GLN A 82 0.49 -8.33 -24.75
N MET A 83 1.27 -7.38 -24.22
CA MET A 83 2.18 -7.59 -23.09
C MET A 83 2.39 -6.34 -22.22
N ASP A 84 2.34 -6.57 -20.89
CA ASP A 84 2.98 -5.87 -19.77
C ASP A 84 2.90 -4.33 -19.69
N ILE A 85 2.02 -3.87 -18.81
CA ILE A 85 1.83 -2.45 -18.46
C ILE A 85 2.97 -1.99 -17.54
N PRO A 86 3.65 -0.86 -17.85
CA PRO A 86 4.56 -0.21 -16.92
C PRO A 86 3.79 0.58 -15.85
N ILE A 87 4.24 0.40 -14.61
CA ILE A 87 3.75 1.08 -13.41
C ILE A 87 3.84 2.60 -13.62
N THR A 88 2.70 3.27 -13.66
CA THR A 88 2.65 4.72 -13.64
C THR A 88 3.08 5.22 -12.27
N LYS A 89 4.13 6.06 -12.24
CA LYS A 89 4.52 6.87 -11.08
C LYS A 89 3.30 7.61 -10.54
N ILE A 90 2.82 7.22 -9.37
CA ILE A 90 1.90 8.03 -8.59
C ILE A 90 2.73 9.15 -7.98
N TYR A 91 2.38 10.38 -8.35
CA TYR A 91 2.97 11.61 -7.84
C TYR A 91 2.97 11.62 -6.30
N GLU A 92 4.08 12.13 -5.76
CA GLU A 92 4.34 12.36 -4.35
C GLU A 92 3.13 12.98 -3.65
N CYS A 93 2.72 12.29 -2.57
CA CYS A 93 1.56 12.66 -1.81
C CYS A 93 1.86 13.89 -0.93
N TYR A 94 1.20 15.01 -1.20
CA TYR A 94 0.82 15.92 -0.13
C TYR A 94 0.00 15.11 0.88
N ASP A 95 0.42 15.00 2.14
CA ASP A 95 -0.34 14.30 3.18
C ASP A 95 -1.77 14.88 3.24
N THR A 96 -2.70 14.27 2.50
CA THR A 96 -4.08 14.74 2.45
C THR A 96 -4.73 14.47 3.79
N THR A 97 -5.72 15.28 4.17
CA THR A 97 -6.55 15.06 5.37
C THR A 97 -7.05 13.61 5.45
N ALA A 98 -7.42 13.02 4.31
CA ALA A 98 -7.81 11.62 4.22
C ALA A 98 -6.66 10.65 4.57
N MET A 99 -5.42 10.91 4.13
CA MET A 99 -4.27 10.11 4.52
C MET A 99 -3.97 10.19 6.02
N CYS A 100 -4.11 11.37 6.63
CA CYS A 100 -3.91 11.55 8.06
C CYS A 100 -4.96 10.81 8.92
N LEU A 101 -6.19 10.67 8.41
CA LEU A 101 -7.31 10.11 9.16
C LEU A 101 -7.53 8.62 8.90
N LEU A 102 -7.38 8.17 7.65
CA LEU A 102 -7.92 6.88 7.21
C LEU A 102 -6.87 5.87 6.75
N SER A 103 -5.61 6.28 6.53
CA SER A 103 -4.60 5.38 5.92
C SER A 103 -4.36 4.11 6.74
N GLY A 104 -4.26 4.22 8.07
CA GLY A 104 -4.11 3.04 8.95
C GLY A 104 -5.34 2.14 8.94
N ILE A 105 -6.54 2.73 8.90
CA ILE A 105 -7.81 2.01 8.85
C ILE A 105 -7.92 1.24 7.52
N MET A 106 -7.63 1.92 6.41
CA MET A 106 -7.66 1.34 5.08
C MET A 106 -6.67 0.18 4.92
N ALA A 107 -5.43 0.33 5.41
CA ALA A 107 -4.44 -0.73 5.37
C ALA A 107 -4.91 -1.99 6.13
N ASN A 108 -5.47 -1.81 7.34
CA ASN A 108 -6.00 -2.92 8.12
C ASN A 108 -7.20 -3.60 7.44
N LEU A 109 -8.11 -2.83 6.84
CA LEU A 109 -9.24 -3.37 6.08
C LEU A 109 -8.77 -4.13 4.85
N GLN A 110 -7.78 -3.61 4.12
CA GLN A 110 -7.23 -4.26 2.92
C GLN A 110 -6.60 -5.61 3.25
N GLU A 111 -5.78 -5.71 4.31
CA GLU A 111 -5.23 -6.99 4.78
C GLU A 111 -6.34 -8.01 5.08
N ARG A 112 -7.37 -7.60 5.83
CA ARG A 112 -8.48 -8.50 6.16
C ARG A 112 -9.28 -8.91 4.93
N GLN A 113 -9.58 -7.97 4.05
CA GLN A 113 -10.37 -8.23 2.84
C GLN A 113 -9.61 -9.17 1.90
N PHE A 114 -8.33 -8.90 1.65
CA PHE A 114 -7.47 -9.74 0.84
C PHE A 114 -7.42 -11.17 1.40
N TYR A 115 -7.06 -11.33 2.68
CA TYR A 115 -6.97 -12.67 3.27
C TYR A 115 -8.32 -13.40 3.31
N LYS A 116 -9.43 -12.69 3.55
CA LYS A 116 -10.78 -13.29 3.54
C LYS A 116 -11.17 -13.76 2.15
N LYS A 117 -10.84 -12.99 1.10
CA LYS A 117 -11.16 -13.27 -0.30
C LYS A 117 -10.31 -14.40 -0.87
N THR A 118 -8.99 -14.31 -0.72
CA THR A 118 -8.04 -15.14 -1.48
C THR A 118 -7.53 -16.33 -0.69
N LYS A 119 -7.47 -16.24 0.65
CA LYS A 119 -6.80 -17.22 1.52
C LYS A 119 -5.39 -17.58 1.02
N ASN A 120 -4.72 -16.61 0.41
CA ASN A 120 -3.42 -16.82 -0.23
C ASN A 120 -2.41 -17.46 0.72
N VAL A 121 -1.75 -18.52 0.27
CA VAL A 121 -0.86 -19.35 1.10
C VAL A 121 0.42 -18.63 1.52
N PHE A 122 0.85 -17.64 0.75
CA PHE A 122 2.06 -16.86 1.01
C PHE A 122 1.85 -15.74 2.04
N VAL A 123 0.63 -15.44 2.45
CA VAL A 123 0.36 -14.39 3.43
C VAL A 123 -0.07 -14.95 4.78
N MET A 124 0.28 -14.24 5.85
CA MET A 124 -0.12 -14.61 7.20
C MET A 124 -1.60 -14.29 7.46
N PRO A 125 -2.36 -15.21 8.08
CA PRO A 125 -3.77 -15.00 8.39
C PRO A 125 -4.06 -13.73 9.21
N THR A 126 -4.97 -12.90 8.72
CA THR A 126 -5.60 -11.83 9.51
C THR A 126 -6.89 -12.35 10.13
N TYR A 127 -6.85 -12.67 11.42
CA TYR A 127 -7.96 -13.31 12.13
C TYR A 127 -9.12 -12.36 12.40
N PHE A 128 -8.81 -11.11 12.75
CA PHE A 128 -9.80 -10.16 13.20
C PHE A 128 -9.46 -8.75 12.75
N SER A 129 -10.52 -7.99 12.44
CA SER A 129 -10.43 -6.53 12.32
C SER A 129 -11.63 -5.86 12.93
N LEU A 130 -11.42 -4.86 13.79
CA LEU A 130 -12.49 -4.01 14.32
C LEU A 130 -12.60 -2.75 13.44
N PHE A 131 -13.43 -2.83 12.39
CA PHE A 131 -13.66 -1.75 11.43
C PHE A 131 -12.37 -1.10 10.88
N GLY A 132 -11.25 -1.83 10.84
CA GLY A 132 -9.94 -1.31 10.44
C GLY A 132 -9.15 -0.58 11.54
N PHE A 133 -9.74 -0.23 12.68
CA PHE A 133 -9.00 0.41 13.79
C PHE A 133 -7.99 -0.52 14.44
N LEU A 134 -8.31 -1.81 14.48
CA LEU A 134 -7.50 -2.86 15.09
C LEU A 134 -7.45 -4.04 14.12
N ASN A 135 -6.27 -4.56 13.82
CA ASN A 135 -6.07 -5.86 13.18
C ASN A 135 -5.35 -6.82 14.13
N ILE A 136 -5.82 -8.06 14.20
CA ILE A 136 -5.11 -9.16 14.88
C ILE A 136 -4.72 -10.17 13.80
N GLN A 137 -3.41 -10.40 13.69
CA GLN A 137 -2.81 -11.21 12.65
C GLN A 137 -1.93 -12.29 13.28
N LYS A 138 -1.92 -13.50 12.68
CA LYS A 138 -0.95 -14.53 13.03
C LYS A 138 0.47 -14.03 12.70
N ARG A 139 1.45 -14.42 13.50
CA ARG A 139 2.87 -14.18 13.23
C ARG A 139 3.65 -15.49 13.30
N GLY A 140 4.60 -15.63 12.38
CA GLY A 140 5.60 -16.70 12.38
C GLY A 140 6.92 -16.27 13.03
N GLU A 141 7.91 -17.13 12.94
CA GLU A 141 9.28 -16.86 13.40
C GLU A 141 9.94 -15.81 12.52
N GLN A 142 10.73 -14.92 13.11
CA GLN A 142 11.44 -13.90 12.32
C GLN A 142 12.53 -14.58 11.51
N ILE A 143 12.67 -14.19 10.23
CA ILE A 143 13.82 -14.61 9.42
C ILE A 143 15.09 -13.89 9.89
N ASP A 144 16.18 -14.61 10.03
CA ASP A 144 17.49 -14.10 10.49
C ASP A 144 18.66 -14.48 9.57
N PHE A 145 18.40 -15.28 8.54
CA PHE A 145 19.39 -15.75 7.55
C PHE A 145 19.39 -14.96 6.23
N TRP A 146 18.43 -14.05 6.03
CA TRP A 146 18.33 -13.20 4.85
C TRP A 146 18.36 -11.73 5.22
N ASP A 147 19.05 -10.94 4.42
CA ASP A 147 18.89 -9.49 4.40
C ASP A 147 17.84 -9.04 3.36
N SER A 148 17.65 -7.73 3.23
CA SER A 148 16.65 -7.17 2.29
C SER A 148 16.99 -7.42 0.82
N ILE A 149 18.27 -7.61 0.50
CA ILE A 149 18.74 -7.92 -0.86
C ILE A 149 18.41 -9.37 -1.19
N ASP A 150 18.66 -10.29 -0.26
CA ASP A 150 18.31 -11.71 -0.41
C ASP A 150 16.81 -11.90 -0.63
N VAL A 151 15.99 -11.23 0.18
CA VAL A 151 14.52 -11.23 0.02
C VAL A 151 14.13 -10.70 -1.35
N TRP A 152 14.71 -9.59 -1.79
CA TRP A 152 14.40 -9.00 -3.09
C TRP A 152 14.70 -9.97 -4.24
N TYR A 153 15.89 -10.59 -4.24
CA TYR A 153 16.25 -11.57 -5.26
C TYR A 153 15.33 -12.79 -5.22
N TYR A 154 15.02 -13.30 -4.03
CA TYR A 154 14.09 -14.41 -3.89
C TYR A 154 12.71 -14.11 -4.48
N ILE A 155 12.12 -12.95 -4.12
CA ILE A 155 10.83 -12.51 -4.65
C ILE A 155 10.90 -12.36 -6.16
N HIS A 156 11.96 -11.75 -6.67
CA HIS A 156 12.15 -11.50 -8.10
C HIS A 156 12.26 -12.79 -8.92
N ASP A 157 13.11 -13.73 -8.50
CA ASP A 157 13.36 -14.98 -9.22
C ASP A 157 12.17 -15.95 -9.16
N ASN A 158 11.35 -15.81 -8.13
CA ASN A 158 10.14 -16.62 -7.95
C ASN A 158 8.86 -15.92 -8.43
N SER A 159 8.97 -14.73 -9.02
CA SER A 159 7.87 -14.08 -9.73
C SER A 159 7.68 -14.66 -11.14
N GLN A 160 6.55 -14.38 -11.79
CA GLN A 160 6.33 -14.77 -13.18
C GLN A 160 7.11 -13.89 -14.16
N ASN A 161 7.18 -12.57 -13.91
CA ASN A 161 7.94 -11.62 -14.74
C ASN A 161 8.80 -10.70 -13.85
N HIS A 162 10.00 -10.34 -14.34
CA HIS A 162 10.98 -9.50 -13.65
C HIS A 162 10.47 -8.12 -13.18
N HIS A 163 9.50 -7.53 -13.87
CA HIS A 163 8.97 -6.20 -13.52
C HIS A 163 7.89 -6.22 -12.44
N GLN A 164 7.30 -7.39 -12.15
CA GLN A 164 6.15 -7.47 -11.23
C GLN A 164 6.46 -7.05 -9.78
N PRO A 165 7.62 -7.40 -9.19
CA PRO A 165 7.97 -6.96 -7.83
C PRO A 165 8.09 -5.44 -7.66
N PHE A 166 8.25 -4.68 -8.74
CA PHE A 166 8.37 -3.21 -8.67
C PHE A 166 7.04 -2.52 -8.31
N CYS A 167 5.92 -3.24 -8.28
CA CYS A 167 4.62 -2.70 -7.85
C CYS A 167 4.64 -2.18 -6.39
N ASP A 168 5.53 -2.72 -5.56
CA ASP A 168 5.76 -2.28 -4.18
C ASP A 168 7.14 -2.76 -3.70
N GLY A 169 8.20 -2.18 -4.29
CA GLY A 169 9.57 -2.62 -4.04
C GLY A 169 10.01 -2.47 -2.58
N HIS A 170 9.45 -1.50 -1.85
CA HIS A 170 9.76 -1.32 -0.42
C HIS A 170 9.17 -2.46 0.41
N THR A 171 7.89 -2.78 0.21
CA THR A 171 7.24 -3.82 1.01
C THR A 171 7.80 -5.21 0.69
N LEU A 172 8.17 -5.46 -0.57
CA LEU A 172 8.69 -6.73 -1.06
C LEU A 172 10.19 -6.96 -0.84
N SER A 173 10.94 -5.98 -0.33
CA SER A 173 12.37 -6.17 0.00
C SER A 173 12.63 -6.14 1.50
N GLU A 174 11.76 -5.53 2.31
CA GLU A 174 11.97 -5.41 3.74
C GLU A 174 11.77 -6.75 4.47
N THR A 175 12.83 -7.31 5.04
CA THR A 175 12.83 -8.59 5.78
C THR A 175 11.81 -8.63 6.92
N ASP A 176 11.60 -7.51 7.60
CA ASP A 176 10.63 -7.35 8.69
C ASP A 176 9.17 -7.63 8.26
N ASN A 177 8.88 -7.61 6.95
CA ASN A 177 7.57 -7.94 6.39
C ASN A 177 7.35 -9.43 6.16
N PHE A 178 8.36 -10.26 6.46
CA PHE A 178 8.33 -11.71 6.26
C PHE A 178 8.59 -12.47 7.57
N CYS A 179 8.11 -13.71 7.62
CA CYS A 179 8.32 -14.63 8.72
C CYS A 179 8.26 -16.09 8.23
N LEU A 180 8.78 -17.01 9.03
CA LEU A 180 8.62 -18.45 8.83
C LEU A 180 7.39 -18.99 9.57
N ASP A 181 6.56 -19.75 8.87
CA ASP A 181 5.44 -20.49 9.44
C ASP A 181 5.47 -21.91 8.90
N ASN A 182 5.76 -22.88 9.78
CA ASN A 182 5.91 -24.30 9.43
C ASN A 182 6.92 -24.54 8.28
N GLY A 183 8.09 -23.88 8.34
CA GLY A 183 9.14 -24.04 7.34
C GLY A 183 8.92 -23.29 6.02
N HIS A 184 7.84 -22.53 5.89
CA HIS A 184 7.56 -21.73 4.70
C HIS A 184 7.67 -20.23 4.99
N LEU A 185 8.22 -19.49 4.03
CA LEU A 185 8.21 -18.03 4.04
C LEU A 185 6.79 -17.51 3.84
N LYS A 186 6.37 -16.58 4.70
CA LYS A 186 5.10 -15.89 4.59
C LYS A 186 5.23 -14.40 4.88
N MET A 187 4.37 -13.63 4.25
CA MET A 187 4.31 -12.18 4.35
C MET A 187 3.30 -11.74 5.42
N VAL A 188 3.69 -10.82 6.29
CA VAL A 188 2.82 -10.21 7.33
C VAL A 188 2.27 -8.85 6.93
N ASP A 189 2.97 -8.07 6.11
CA ASP A 189 2.50 -6.74 5.68
C ASP A 189 2.10 -6.75 4.21
N TYR A 190 0.82 -6.97 3.94
CA TYR A 190 0.25 -7.03 2.59
C TYR A 190 -0.96 -6.11 2.46
N GLY A 191 -0.99 -5.03 3.25
CA GLY A 191 -2.09 -4.06 3.27
C GLY A 191 -2.03 -3.02 2.16
N SER A 192 -1.19 -3.22 1.13
CA SER A 192 -1.05 -2.33 -0.02
C SER A 192 -1.87 -2.87 -1.19
N ARG A 193 -2.75 -2.03 -1.76
CA ARG A 193 -3.60 -2.45 -2.89
C ARG A 193 -2.80 -2.75 -4.17
N SER A 194 -1.63 -2.14 -4.35
CA SER A 194 -0.76 -2.43 -5.50
C SER A 194 -0.17 -3.85 -5.43
N LEU A 195 -0.10 -4.46 -4.24
CA LEU A 195 0.39 -5.81 -4.05
C LEU A 195 -0.62 -6.90 -4.38
N GLU A 196 -1.92 -6.62 -4.35
CA GLU A 196 -2.94 -7.69 -4.50
C GLU A 196 -2.78 -8.49 -5.80
N PRO A 197 -2.62 -7.86 -6.99
CA PRO A 197 -2.45 -8.60 -8.24
C PRO A 197 -1.14 -9.41 -8.25
N PHE A 198 -0.08 -8.88 -7.63
CA PHE A 198 1.19 -9.56 -7.50
C PHE A 198 1.04 -10.83 -6.66
N LEU A 199 0.41 -10.73 -5.49
CA LEU A 199 0.23 -11.84 -4.56
C LEU A 199 -0.72 -12.89 -5.11
N GLU A 200 -1.84 -12.49 -5.73
CA GLU A 200 -2.78 -13.43 -6.39
C GLU A 200 -2.07 -14.24 -7.49
N LYS A 201 -1.16 -13.62 -8.24
CA LYS A 201 -0.48 -14.26 -9.37
C LYS A 201 0.74 -15.11 -8.97
N ASN A 202 1.47 -14.71 -7.93
CA ASN A 202 2.77 -15.31 -7.58
C ASN A 202 2.77 -16.06 -6.24
N GLY A 203 1.76 -15.88 -5.38
CA GLY A 203 1.77 -16.39 -4.00
C GLY A 203 1.99 -17.90 -3.88
N GLU A 204 1.36 -18.72 -4.73
CA GLU A 204 1.57 -20.17 -4.69
C GLU A 204 3.01 -20.56 -5.03
N LYS A 205 3.58 -19.95 -6.09
CA LYS A 205 4.97 -20.21 -6.51
C LYS A 205 5.97 -19.75 -5.45
N LEU A 206 5.76 -18.57 -4.86
CA LEU A 206 6.55 -18.05 -3.75
C LEU A 206 6.47 -18.96 -2.52
N TYR A 207 5.31 -19.54 -2.23
CA TYR A 207 5.17 -20.45 -1.12
C TYR A 207 5.86 -21.80 -1.37
N SER A 208 5.70 -22.37 -2.58
CA SER A 208 6.17 -23.71 -2.92
C SER A 208 7.68 -23.79 -3.14
N ASN A 209 8.29 -22.73 -3.68
CA ASN A 209 9.70 -22.74 -4.05
C ASN A 209 10.62 -22.37 -2.89
N PHE A 210 10.06 -21.88 -1.78
CA PHE A 210 10.86 -21.50 -0.63
C PHE A 210 11.58 -22.71 -0.03
N LYS A 211 12.87 -22.54 0.25
CA LYS A 211 13.71 -23.46 1.01
C LYS A 211 14.52 -22.66 2.00
N ILE A 212 14.64 -23.17 3.22
CA ILE A 212 15.53 -22.60 4.22
C ILE A 212 16.97 -22.81 3.70
N PRO A 213 17.80 -21.75 3.62
CA PRO A 213 19.21 -21.89 3.26
C PRO A 213 19.93 -22.81 4.27
N GLU A 214 20.84 -23.65 3.76
CA GLU A 214 21.73 -24.48 4.60
C GLU A 214 22.84 -23.67 5.27
#